data_AF-A0A0E3QCC8-F1
#
_entry.id   AF-A0A0E3QCC8-F1
#
_cell.length_a   1.000
_cell.length_b   1.000
_cell.length_c   1.000
_cell.angle_alpha   90.00
_cell.angle_beta   90.00
_cell.angle_gamma   90.00
#
_symmetry.space_group_name_H-M   'P 1'
#
loop_
_entity.id
_entity.type
_entity.pdbx_description
1 polymer ?
#
loop_
_entity_poly.entity_id
_entity_poly.type
_entity_poly.pdbx_seq_one_letter_code
_entity_poly.pdbx_strand_id
1 'polypeptide(L)'
;MKRLTKKAWFHKRHIGWGVSPASLEGWLVTIAFIIIAPLVGMYYSEESLTRYAILITMAIILIAIILLTGEAPGSELLDKLTKKNEK
;
A
#
# COMPACT_ATOMS: atom_id res chain seq x y z
N MET A 1 -16.09 -3.78 -0.25
CA MET A 1 -15.94 -2.65 -1.21
C MET A 1 -15.89 -3.20 -2.63
N LYS A 2 -16.61 -2.60 -3.57
CA LYS A 2 -16.57 -2.96 -5.00
C LYS A 2 -15.23 -2.47 -5.56
N ARG A 3 -14.42 -3.33 -6.16
CA ARG A 3 -13.13 -2.93 -6.76
C ARG A 3 -13.40 -1.99 -7.93
N LEU A 4 -12.66 -0.89 -8.01
CA LEU A 4 -12.74 0.05 -9.14
C LEU A 4 -12.15 -0.56 -10.44
N THR A 5 -11.26 -1.54 -10.33
CA THR A 5 -10.55 -2.17 -11.45
C THR A 5 -10.84 -3.68 -11.54
N LYS A 6 -10.79 -4.24 -12.77
CA LYS A 6 -10.96 -5.70 -12.98
C LYS A 6 -9.81 -6.54 -12.40
N LYS A 7 -8.62 -5.96 -12.22
CA LYS A 7 -7.46 -6.59 -11.60
C LYS A 7 -7.12 -5.86 -10.30
N ALA A 8 -6.98 -6.59 -9.20
CA ALA A 8 -6.47 -6.01 -7.95
C ALA A 8 -5.01 -5.58 -8.13
N TRP A 9 -4.73 -4.33 -7.78
CA TRP A 9 -3.38 -3.80 -7.91
C TRP A 9 -2.47 -4.32 -6.81
N PHE A 10 -3.06 -4.47 -5.63
CA PHE A 10 -2.45 -4.97 -4.42
C PHE A 10 -3.25 -6.16 -3.92
N HIS A 11 -2.59 -7.32 -3.79
CA HIS A 11 -3.19 -8.48 -3.15
C HIS A 11 -2.81 -8.52 -1.69
N LYS A 12 -3.70 -9.15 -0.92
CA LYS A 12 -3.47 -9.56 0.45
C LYS A 12 -2.21 -10.43 0.56
N ARG A 13 -1.44 -10.25 1.63
CA ARG A 13 -0.22 -11.05 1.84
C ARG A 13 -0.56 -12.48 2.30
N HIS A 14 0.19 -13.46 1.78
CA HIS A 14 0.01 -14.87 2.13
C HIS A 14 0.33 -15.15 3.60
N ILE A 15 1.41 -14.57 4.12
CA ILE A 15 1.88 -14.71 5.51
C ILE A 15 2.09 -13.32 6.10
N GLY A 16 1.44 -13.02 7.24
CA GLY A 16 1.51 -11.73 7.93
C GLY A 16 0.43 -10.72 7.52
N TRP A 17 0.41 -9.55 8.17
CA TRP A 17 -0.54 -8.48 7.90
C TRP A 17 0.02 -7.51 6.85
N GLY A 18 -0.78 -7.20 5.82
CA GLY A 18 -0.45 -6.18 4.82
C GLY A 18 -0.89 -6.53 3.42
N VAL A 19 -0.43 -5.71 2.47
CA VAL A 19 -0.69 -5.88 1.03
C VAL A 19 0.62 -5.90 0.26
N SER A 20 0.65 -6.64 -0.84
CA SER A 20 1.78 -6.71 -1.77
C SER A 20 1.33 -6.29 -3.16
N PRO A 21 2.14 -5.52 -3.92
CA PRO A 21 1.84 -5.21 -5.30
C PRO A 21 1.84 -6.51 -6.11
N ALA A 22 0.76 -6.75 -6.83
CA ALA A 22 0.55 -7.94 -7.66
C ALA A 22 0.31 -7.61 -9.13
N SER A 23 0.05 -6.33 -9.43
CA SER A 23 -0.07 -5.79 -10.78
C SER A 23 1.12 -4.92 -11.14
N LEU A 24 1.33 -4.70 -12.45
CA LEU A 24 2.30 -3.73 -12.96
C LEU A 24 2.02 -2.31 -12.43
N GLU A 25 0.74 -1.94 -12.28
CA GLU A 25 0.32 -0.62 -11.79
C GLU A 25 0.68 -0.44 -10.31
N GLY A 26 0.43 -1.45 -9.47
CA GLY A 26 0.81 -1.45 -8.06
C GLY A 26 2.34 -1.42 -7.87
N TRP A 27 3.09 -2.12 -8.72
CA TRP A 27 4.55 -2.04 -8.75
C TRP A 27 5.04 -0.65 -9.16
N LEU A 28 4.43 -0.04 -10.19
CA LEU A 28 4.80 1.29 -10.65
C LEU A 28 4.58 2.34 -9.56
N VAL A 29 3.44 2.29 -8.85
CA VAL A 29 3.16 3.18 -7.71
C VAL A 29 4.16 2.96 -6.57
N THR A 30 4.50 1.71 -6.28
CA THR A 30 5.42 1.37 -5.19
C THR A 30 6.85 1.82 -5.51
N ILE A 31 7.34 1.55 -6.72
CA ILE A 31 8.66 1.99 -7.19
C ILE A 31 8.71 3.52 -7.21
N ALA A 32 7.69 4.18 -7.75
CA ALA A 32 7.61 5.64 -7.75
C ALA A 32 7.69 6.20 -6.33
N PHE A 33 6.98 5.61 -5.36
CA PHE A 33 7.04 6.03 -3.97
C PHE A 33 8.45 5.84 -3.37
N ILE A 34 9.08 4.68 -3.60
CA ILE A 34 10.43 4.36 -3.10
C ILE A 34 11.48 5.31 -3.67
N ILE A 35 11.32 5.80 -4.91
CA ILE A 35 12.25 6.74 -5.54
C ILE A 35 11.98 8.18 -5.08
N ILE A 36 10.71 8.60 -5.09
CA ILE A 36 10.34 10.00 -4.83
C ILE A 36 10.52 10.36 -3.35
N ALA A 37 10.19 9.47 -2.42
CA ALA A 37 10.30 9.75 -0.98
C ALA A 37 11.73 10.16 -0.54
N PRO A 38 12.81 9.42 -0.87
CA PRO A 38 14.17 9.84 -0.55
C PRO A 38 14.62 11.07 -1.36
N LEU A 39 14.16 11.25 -2.60
CA LEU A 39 14.44 12.47 -3.36
C LEU A 39 13.87 13.72 -2.66
N VAL A 40 12.66 13.65 -2.13
CA VAL A 40 12.07 14.72 -1.30
C VAL A 40 12.91 14.92 -0.03
N GLY A 41 13.39 13.84 0.57
CA GLY A 41 14.30 13.89 1.72
C GLY A 41 15.63 14.60 1.43
N MET A 42 16.18 14.42 0.23
CA MET A 42 17.44 15.04 -0.21
C MET A 42 17.26 16.50 -0.65
N TYR A 43 16.12 16.83 -1.25
CA TYR A 43 15.88 18.17 -1.81
C TYR A 43 15.44 19.19 -0.77
N TYR A 44 14.74 18.76 0.30
CA TYR A 44 14.26 19.64 1.35
C TYR A 44 15.05 19.47 2.65
N SER A 45 15.38 20.60 3.29
CA SER A 45 16.06 20.62 4.60
C SER A 45 15.27 19.84 5.66
N GLU A 46 15.98 19.25 6.63
CA GLU A 46 15.40 18.37 7.64
C GLU A 46 14.41 19.06 8.58
N GLU A 47 14.60 20.36 8.82
CA GLU A 47 13.73 21.20 9.65
C GLU A 47 12.56 21.81 8.86
N SER A 48 12.46 21.51 7.56
CA SER A 48 11.39 22.07 6.73
C SER A 48 10.06 21.38 7.01
N LEU A 49 9.11 22.14 7.55
CA LEU A 49 7.72 21.71 7.71
C LEU A 49 7.10 21.25 6.37
N THR A 50 7.55 21.85 5.26
CA THR A 50 7.18 21.47 3.90
C THR A 50 7.59 20.05 3.54
N ARG A 51 8.78 19.58 3.98
CA ARG A 51 9.25 18.20 3.76
C ARG A 51 8.27 17.20 4.37
N TYR A 52 7.93 17.41 5.64
CA TYR A 52 7.00 16.53 6.36
C TYR A 52 5.61 16.58 5.75
N ALA A 53 5.10 17.77 5.39
CA ALA A 53 3.81 17.90 4.72
C ALA A 53 3.76 17.08 3.42
N ILE A 54 4.77 17.20 2.56
CA ILE A 54 4.84 16.45 1.28
C ILE A 54 4.89 14.94 1.53
N LEU A 55 5.75 14.47 2.44
CA LEU A 55 5.87 13.04 2.75
C LEU A 55 4.59 12.46 3.35
N ILE A 56 3.94 13.18 4.26
CA ILE A 56 2.66 12.78 4.86
C ILE A 56 1.57 12.72 3.79
N THR A 57 1.46 13.75 2.94
CA THR A 57 0.50 13.76 1.83
C THR A 57 0.73 12.58 0.88
N MET A 58 1.99 12.30 0.51
CA MET A 58 2.32 11.14 -0.31
C MET A 58 1.93 9.81 0.36
N ALA A 59 2.18 9.66 1.66
CA ALA A 59 1.80 8.46 2.40
C ALA A 59 0.28 8.27 2.43
N ILE A 60 -0.48 9.34 2.65
CA ILE A 60 -1.96 9.30 2.62
C ILE A 60 -2.46 8.90 1.24
N ILE A 61 -1.89 9.46 0.16
CA ILE A 61 -2.25 9.10 -1.21
C ILE A 61 -1.96 7.62 -1.47
N LEU A 62 -0.79 7.11 -1.04
CA LEU A 62 -0.44 5.71 -1.20
C LEU A 62 -1.44 4.79 -0.46
N ILE A 63 -1.78 5.13 0.78
CA ILE A 63 -2.77 4.40 1.57
C ILE A 63 -4.15 4.44 0.88
N ALA A 64 -4.57 5.60 0.37
CA ALA A 64 -5.82 5.74 -0.35
C ALA A 64 -5.85 4.87 -1.61
N ILE A 65 -4.77 4.85 -2.40
CA ILE A 65 -4.65 3.98 -3.58
C ILE A 65 -4.76 2.53 -3.15
N ILE A 66 -4.03 2.10 -2.12
CA ILE A 66 -4.08 0.73 -1.60
C ILE A 66 -5.51 0.35 -1.18
N LEU A 67 -6.23 1.22 -0.48
CA LEU A 67 -7.59 0.94 -0.03
C LEU A 67 -8.61 0.91 -1.19
N LEU A 68 -8.40 1.72 -2.24
CA LEU A 68 -9.31 1.84 -3.37
C LEU A 68 -9.07 0.79 -4.47
N THR A 69 -7.83 0.31 -4.64
CA THR A 69 -7.43 -0.62 -5.71
C THR A 69 -6.95 -1.98 -5.21
N GLY A 70 -6.70 -2.12 -3.90
CA GLY A 70 -6.26 -3.33 -3.26
C GLY A 70 -7.39 -4.13 -2.60
N GLU A 71 -7.07 -5.35 -2.24
CA GLU A 71 -7.88 -6.11 -1.29
C GLU A 71 -7.74 -5.56 0.13
N ALA A 72 -8.75 -5.79 0.98
CA ALA A 72 -8.67 -5.39 2.37
C ALA A 72 -7.39 -5.95 3.01
N PRO A 73 -6.61 -5.11 3.72
CA PRO A 73 -5.36 -5.54 4.34
C PRO A 73 -5.65 -6.66 5.35
N GLY A 74 -4.92 -7.76 5.25
CA GLY A 74 -5.16 -8.95 6.05
C GLY A 74 -4.16 -10.05 5.74
N SER A 75 -4.36 -11.23 6.33
CA SER A 75 -3.49 -12.39 6.10
C SER A 75 -4.29 -13.58 5.57
N GLU A 76 -3.80 -14.26 4.54
CA GLU A 76 -4.56 -15.40 3.96
C GLU A 76 -4.61 -16.57 4.90
N LEU A 77 -3.57 -16.71 5.71
CA LEU A 77 -3.50 -17.74 6.73
C LEU A 77 -4.50 -17.54 7.86
N LEU A 78 -4.69 -16.32 8.40
CA LEU A 78 -5.70 -16.10 9.44
C LEU A 78 -7.09 -16.45 8.94
N ASP A 79 -7.47 -16.01 7.74
CA ASP A 79 -8.78 -16.35 7.17
C ASP A 79 -8.96 -17.86 6.97
N LYS A 80 -7.90 -18.57 6.55
CA LYS A 80 -7.92 -20.03 6.43
C LYS A 80 -8.04 -20.73 7.80
N LEU A 81 -7.38 -20.21 8.84
CA LEU A 81 -7.45 -20.77 10.19
C LEU A 81 -8.83 -20.57 10.82
N THR A 82 -9.41 -19.37 10.70
CA THR A 82 -10.76 -19.09 11.19
C THR A 82 -11.78 -20.01 10.51
N LYS A 83 -11.70 -20.16 9.18
CA LYS A 83 -12.61 -21.03 8.42
C LYS A 83 -12.42 -22.52 8.71
N LYS A 84 -11.24 -22.94 9.17
CA LYS A 84 -10.97 -24.32 9.59
C LYS A 84 -11.61 -24.64 10.95
N ASN A 85 -11.64 -23.67 11.87
CA ASN A 85 -12.23 -23.85 13.20
C ASN A 85 -13.77 -23.83 13.21
N GLU A 86 -14.41 -23.36 12.14
CA GLU A 86 -15.87 -23.39 11.97
C GLU A 86 -16.42 -24.70 11.37
N LYS A 87 -15.54 -25.64 10.99
CA LYS A 87 -15.91 -26.98 10.50
C LYS A 87 -15.63 -28.05 11.54
#